data_AF-A0A839I246-F1
#
_entry.id   AF-A0A839I246-F1
#
_cell.length_a   1.000
_cell.length_b   1.000
_cell.length_c   1.000
_cell.angle_alpha   90.00
_cell.angle_beta   90.00
_cell.angle_gamma   90.00
#
_symmetry.space_group_name_H-M   'P 1'
#
loop_
_entity.id
_entity.type
_entity.pdbx_description
1 polymer ?
#
loop_
_entity_poly.entity_id
_entity_poly.type
_entity_poly.pdbx_seq_one_letter_code
_entity_poly.pdbx_strand_id
1 'polypeptide(L)'
;MKGSLDTEFKVKLKTMILEECDREDILANELADDVELFSDESELELDSVDGLQISMLLQRHFNLRLVDPKEFRRVVTTINNLADHLQPE
;
A
#
# COMPACT_ATOMS: atom_id res chain seq x y z
N MET A 1 -7.86 13.78 -6.11
CA MET A 1 -7.92 12.34 -5.78
C MET A 1 -8.47 12.26 -4.36
N LYS A 2 -9.53 11.49 -4.14
CA LYS A 2 -10.06 11.26 -2.79
C LYS A 2 -9.31 10.05 -2.26
N GLY A 3 -8.19 10.26 -1.57
CA GLY A 3 -7.75 9.26 -0.60
C GLY A 3 -8.55 9.47 0.67
N SER A 4 -8.68 8.46 1.52
CA SER A 4 -9.25 8.63 2.86
C SER A 4 -8.59 9.84 3.53
N LEU A 5 -9.41 10.73 4.11
CA LEU A 5 -8.95 11.96 4.77
C LEU A 5 -8.14 11.65 6.05
N ASP A 6 -8.19 10.41 6.51
CA ASP A 6 -7.45 9.87 7.64
C ASP A 6 -5.95 9.70 7.34
N THR A 7 -5.19 10.76 7.64
CA THR A 7 -3.72 10.74 7.58
C THR A 7 -3.13 9.69 8.52
N GLU A 8 -3.70 9.51 9.72
CA GLU A 8 -3.23 8.49 10.68
C GLU A 8 -3.37 7.08 10.12
N PHE A 9 -4.49 6.78 9.45
CA PHE A 9 -4.70 5.50 8.79
C PHE A 9 -3.67 5.28 7.68
N LYS A 10 -3.47 6.27 6.81
CA LYS A 10 -2.48 6.20 5.72
C LYS A 10 -1.06 5.98 6.24
N VAL A 11 -0.65 6.69 7.29
CA VAL A 11 0.68 6.51 7.91
C VAL A 11 0.82 5.10 8.46
N LYS A 12 -0.18 4.61 9.21
CA LYS A 12 -0.16 3.25 9.75
C LYS A 12 -0.11 2.19 8.65
N LEU A 13 -0.86 2.39 7.57
CA LEU A 13 -0.89 1.52 6.41
C LEU A 13 0.49 1.44 5.73
N LYS A 14 1.12 2.61 5.51
CA LYS A 14 2.49 2.70 4.98
C LYS A 14 3.46 1.96 5.89
N THR A 15 3.42 2.20 7.20
CA THR A 15 4.29 1.51 8.16
C THR A 15 4.12 -0.01 8.05
N MET A 16 2.89 -0.52 8.05
CA MET A 16 2.63 -1.95 7.90
C MET A 16 3.16 -2.53 6.57
N ILE A 17 3.01 -1.80 5.46
CA ILE A 17 3.55 -2.23 4.16
C ILE A 17 5.07 -2.28 4.18
N LEU A 18 5.71 -1.26 4.76
CA LEU A 18 7.16 -1.16 4.87
C LEU A 18 7.72 -2.27 5.75
N GLU A 19 7.09 -2.56 6.89
CA GLU A 19 7.47 -3.66 7.77
C GLU A 19 7.35 -5.02 7.06
N GLU A 20 6.26 -5.27 6.31
CA GLU A 20 6.10 -6.53 5.60
C GLU A 20 7.07 -6.67 4.41
N CYS A 21 7.41 -5.57 3.73
CA CYS A 21 8.31 -5.58 2.57
C CYS A 21 9.80 -5.42 2.97
N ASP A 22 10.13 -5.49 4.26
CA ASP A 22 11.51 -5.31 4.75
C ASP A 22 12.10 -3.95 4.28
N ARG A 23 11.28 -2.89 4.34
CA ARG A 23 11.58 -1.50 3.96
C ARG A 23 11.51 -0.55 5.15
N GLU A 24 11.96 -1.02 6.31
CA GLU A 24 12.00 -0.21 7.55
C GLU A 24 12.97 0.98 7.45
N ASP A 25 13.88 0.97 6.47
CA ASP A 25 14.78 2.08 6.15
C ASP A 25 14.06 3.34 5.63
N ILE A 26 12.81 3.21 5.14
CA ILE A 26 12.03 4.33 4.62
C ILE A 26 11.01 4.77 5.67
N LEU A 27 10.88 6.08 5.90
CA LEU A 27 9.86 6.61 6.80
C LEU A 27 8.50 6.73 6.09
N ALA A 28 7.45 6.18 6.71
CA ALA A 28 6.06 6.31 6.24
C ALA A 28 5.60 7.77 6.04
N ASN A 29 6.23 8.71 6.75
CA ASN A 29 5.95 10.15 6.60
C ASN A 29 6.68 10.81 5.41
N GLU A 30 7.73 10.18 4.87
CA GLU A 30 8.44 10.69 3.69
C GLU A 30 7.82 10.20 2.37
N LEU A 31 7.13 9.07 2.40
CA LEU A 31 6.35 8.61 1.25
C LEU A 31 5.15 9.52 0.99
N ALA A 32 5.02 10.04 -0.23
CA ALA A 32 3.81 10.73 -0.66
C ALA A 32 2.62 9.76 -0.74
N ASP A 33 1.41 10.22 -0.43
CA ASP A 33 0.22 9.35 -0.51
C ASP A 33 -0.11 8.94 -1.96
N ASP A 34 0.34 9.73 -2.92
CA ASP A 34 0.16 9.54 -4.35
C ASP A 34 1.36 8.86 -5.03
N VAL A 35 2.35 8.44 -4.24
CA VAL A 35 3.50 7.70 -4.77
C VAL A 35 3.05 6.36 -5.32
N GLU A 36 3.51 6.04 -6.53
CA GLU A 36 3.24 4.75 -7.14
C GLU A 36 4.18 3.69 -6.55
N LEU A 37 3.69 2.76 -5.74
CA LEU A 37 4.52 1.77 -5.03
C LEU A 37 5.20 0.77 -5.97
N PHE A 38 4.59 0.49 -7.13
CA PHE A 38 5.03 -0.51 -8.11
C PHE A 38 5.58 0.12 -9.41
N SER A 39 5.88 1.41 -9.42
CA SER A 39 6.49 2.07 -10.57
C SER A 39 8.02 1.99 -10.51
N ASP A 40 8.65 1.96 -11.67
CA ASP A 40 10.12 1.96 -11.83
C ASP A 40 10.77 3.22 -11.22
N GLU A 41 9.99 4.30 -11.07
CA GLU A 41 10.41 5.55 -10.43
C GLU A 41 10.19 5.59 -8.91
N SER A 42 9.70 4.50 -8.32
CA SER A 42 9.45 4.43 -6.88
C SER A 42 10.71 4.04 -6.12
N GLU A 43 11.05 4.80 -5.09
CA GLU A 43 12.20 4.51 -4.19
C GLU A 43 12.04 3.19 -3.42
N LEU A 44 10.87 2.56 -3.48
CA LEU A 44 10.58 1.30 -2.82
C LEU A 44 11.11 0.08 -3.58
N GLU A 45 11.31 0.19 -4.90
CA GLU A 45 11.73 -0.91 -5.79
C GLU A 45 11.03 -2.23 -5.45
N LEU A 46 9.69 -2.20 -5.34
CA LEU A 46 8.91 -3.39 -4.95
C LEU A 46 8.89 -4.41 -6.08
N ASP A 47 9.19 -5.66 -5.77
CA ASP A 47 9.13 -6.78 -6.71
C ASP A 47 7.81 -7.57 -6.57
N SER A 48 7.66 -8.64 -7.35
CA SER A 48 6.51 -9.54 -7.32
C SER A 48 6.33 -10.22 -5.95
N VAL A 49 7.42 -10.39 -5.19
CA VAL A 49 7.39 -10.95 -3.83
C VAL A 49 6.75 -9.97 -2.85
N ASP A 50 7.12 -8.70 -2.90
CA ASP A 50 6.57 -7.65 -2.03
C ASP A 50 5.06 -7.48 -2.28
N GLY A 51 4.64 -7.53 -3.55
CA GLY A 51 3.22 -7.54 -3.89
C GLY A 51 2.46 -8.70 -3.23
N LEU A 52 3.06 -9.89 -3.17
CA LEU A 52 2.45 -11.01 -2.47
C LEU A 52 2.32 -10.75 -0.96
N GLN A 53 3.36 -10.20 -0.31
CA GLN A 53 3.32 -9.88 1.11
C GLN A 53 2.25 -8.84 1.43
N ILE A 54 2.16 -7.76 0.66
CA ILE A 54 1.09 -6.76 0.80
C ILE A 54 -0.28 -7.42 0.62
N SER A 55 -0.46 -8.31 -0.36
CA SER A 55 -1.74 -9.02 -0.53
C SER A 55 -2.12 -9.88 0.69
N MET A 56 -1.13 -10.53 1.31
CA MET A 56 -1.33 -11.32 2.53
C MET A 56 -1.63 -10.44 3.74
N LEU A 57 -0.94 -9.31 3.88
CA LEU A 57 -1.23 -8.32 4.91
C LEU A 57 -2.67 -7.82 4.81
N LEU A 58 -3.10 -7.40 3.62
CA LEU A 58 -4.46 -6.94 3.38
C LEU A 58 -5.50 -8.01 3.72
N GLN A 59 -5.21 -9.26 3.35
CA GLN A 59 -6.08 -10.38 3.69
C GLN A 59 -6.12 -10.66 5.20
N ARG A 60 -5.01 -10.52 5.92
CA ARG A 60 -4.90 -10.81 7.36
C ARG A 60 -5.47 -9.70 8.24
N HIS A 61 -5.17 -8.44 7.91
CA HIS A 61 -5.54 -7.28 8.71
C HIS A 61 -6.92 -6.73 8.35
N PHE A 62 -7.26 -6.76 7.07
CA PHE A 62 -8.47 -6.12 6.54
C PHE A 62 -9.48 -7.12 5.97
N ASN A 63 -9.18 -8.42 6.02
CA ASN A 63 -10.01 -9.46 5.42
C ASN A 63 -10.25 -9.25 3.91
N LEU A 64 -9.39 -8.46 3.26
CA LEU A 64 -9.49 -8.07 1.85
C LEU A 64 -8.76 -9.09 0.97
N ARG A 65 -9.47 -9.71 0.03
CA ARG A 65 -8.90 -10.76 -0.81
C ARG A 65 -8.82 -10.33 -2.27
N LEU A 66 -7.64 -9.87 -2.67
CA LEU A 66 -7.35 -9.48 -4.05
C LEU A 66 -6.80 -10.70 -4.80
N VAL A 67 -7.67 -11.41 -5.51
CA VAL A 67 -7.31 -12.62 -6.26
C VAL A 67 -6.78 -12.28 -7.66
N ASP A 68 -7.25 -11.16 -8.21
CA ASP A 68 -6.86 -10.70 -9.53
C ASP A 68 -5.60 -9.82 -9.45
N PRO A 69 -4.50 -10.18 -10.13
CA PRO A 69 -3.26 -9.41 -10.10
C PRO A 69 -3.44 -8.01 -10.71
N LYS A 70 -4.40 -7.85 -11.63
CA LYS A 70 -4.75 -6.53 -12.20
C LYS A 70 -5.49 -5.66 -11.20
N GLU A 71 -6.41 -6.25 -10.43
CA GLU A 71 -7.15 -5.55 -9.39
C GLU A 71 -6.23 -5.20 -8.23
N PHE A 72 -5.40 -6.16 -7.81
CA PHE A 72 -4.34 -5.95 -6.84
C PHE A 72 -3.49 -4.75 -7.25
N ARG A 73 -2.85 -4.80 -8.43
CA ARG A 73 -2.00 -3.70 -8.89
C ARG A 73 -2.73 -2.36 -8.89
N ARG A 74 -4.01 -2.31 -9.26
CA ARG A 74 -4.81 -1.08 -9.19
C ARG A 74 -5.00 -0.59 -7.76
N VAL A 75 -5.39 -1.47 -6.84
CA VAL A 75 -5.67 -1.12 -5.43
C VAL A 75 -4.39 -0.72 -4.71
N VAL A 76 -3.29 -1.46 -4.91
CA VAL A 76 -1.97 -1.16 -4.31
C VAL A 76 -1.09 -0.27 -5.21
N THR A 77 -1.66 0.46 -6.18
CA THR A 77 -0.87 1.41 -6.98
C THR A 77 -0.33 2.53 -6.11
N THR A 78 -1.21 3.19 -5.33
CA THR A 78 -0.84 4.29 -4.44
C THR A 78 -1.45 4.08 -3.06
N ILE A 79 -0.90 4.75 -2.05
CA ILE A 79 -1.44 4.69 -0.69
C ILE A 79 -2.85 5.28 -0.64
N ASN A 80 -3.12 6.33 -1.41
CA ASN A 80 -4.47 6.88 -1.54
C ASN A 80 -5.47 5.84 -2.02
N ASN A 81 -5.13 5.08 -3.06
CA ASN A 81 -6.04 4.09 -3.63
C ASN A 81 -6.25 2.91 -2.67
N LEU A 82 -5.18 2.51 -1.98
CA LEU A 82 -5.27 1.46 -0.98
C LEU A 82 -6.11 1.90 0.22
N ALA A 83 -5.90 3.13 0.71
CA ALA A 83 -6.67 3.69 1.81
C ALA A 83 -8.15 3.83 1.45
N ASP A 84 -8.46 4.38 0.28
CA ASP A 84 -9.84 4.50 -0.23
C ASP A 84 -10.53 3.13 -0.34
N HIS A 85 -9.79 2.09 -0.74
CA HIS A 85 -10.34 0.75 -0.85
C HIS A 85 -10.62 0.08 0.50
N LEU A 86 -9.82 0.40 1.53
CA LEU A 86 -9.94 -0.18 2.87
C LEU A 86 -10.90 0.60 3.77
N GLN A 87 -10.90 1.94 3.64
CA GLN A 87 -11.75 2.85 4.37
C GLN A 87 -12.32 3.91 3.41
N PRO A 88 -13.33 3.55 2.60
CA PRO A 88 -14.06 4.52 1.80
C PRO A 88 -14.95 5.37 2.71
N GLU A 89 -14.70 6.68 2.77
CA GLU A 89 -15.56 7.67 3.47
C GLU A 89 -16.22 8.65 2.50
#